data_AF-A0A7W8KCE4-F1
#
_entry.id   AF-A0A7W8KCE4-F1
#
_cell.length_a   1.000
_cell.length_b   1.000
_cell.length_c   1.000
_cell.angle_alpha   90.00
_cell.angle_beta   90.00
_cell.angle_gamma   90.00
#
_symmetry.space_group_name_H-M   'P 1'
#
loop_
_entity.id
_entity.type
_entity.pdbx_description
1 polymer ?
#
loop_
_entity_poly.entity_id
_entity_poly.type
_entity_poly.pdbx_seq_one_letter_code
_entity_poly.pdbx_strand_id
1 'polypeptide(L)'
;MTGTALHRAGLSVYYGPPCPDALSVLARQATVVVQSGLYTPAQLARLRRTTHVLGYLSLGEDHPLGTWACVPGSAPYHTGVNPAWGSVRVDARHPAWRATVLGRAALALAHTDGVLLDTLDSADPDATLGLARALRERWPHVTLYANRGFPLLPDLAPLIDGVLIEAFSTTHAPAPALHDPDGLAYTAHWLREVRALGLDVHALDYADTPALAAQARARADTEGVATFVTTRALDLPGGHP
;
A
#
# COMPACT_ATOMS: atom_id res chain seq x y z
N MET A 1 6.70 21.25 -33.47
CA MET A 1 6.47 19.84 -33.07
C MET A 1 6.33 19.80 -31.56
N THR A 2 5.13 20.05 -31.06
CA THR A 2 4.81 19.99 -29.63
C THR A 2 4.50 18.54 -29.30
N GLY A 3 5.45 17.85 -28.68
CA GLY A 3 5.24 16.50 -28.17
C GLY A 3 4.17 16.56 -27.09
N THR A 4 3.04 15.91 -27.34
CA THR A 4 2.03 15.64 -26.32
C THR A 4 2.72 14.84 -25.22
N ALA A 5 2.91 15.44 -24.03
CA ALA A 5 3.33 14.68 -22.87
C ALA A 5 2.27 13.61 -22.64
N LEU A 6 2.65 12.33 -22.78
CA LEU A 6 1.77 11.22 -22.47
C LEU A 6 1.35 11.39 -21.00
N HIS A 7 0.06 11.67 -20.78
CA HIS A 7 -0.50 11.74 -19.44
C HIS A 7 -0.29 10.38 -18.77
N ARG A 8 0.54 10.35 -17.73
CA ARG A 8 0.81 9.12 -16.98
C ARG A 8 -0.39 8.80 -16.12
N ALA A 9 -0.81 7.55 -16.12
CA ALA A 9 -1.83 7.09 -15.18
C ALA A 9 -1.29 7.21 -13.74
N GLY A 10 -2.18 7.31 -12.76
CA GLY A 10 -1.83 7.66 -11.36
C GLY A 10 -1.05 6.58 -10.63
N LEU A 11 -1.54 6.18 -9.45
CA LEU A 11 -0.98 5.10 -8.66
C LEU A 11 -1.51 3.74 -9.16
N SER A 12 -0.69 2.69 -9.09
CA SER A 12 -1.14 1.29 -9.24
C SER A 12 -0.57 0.41 -8.14
N VAL A 13 -1.36 -0.55 -7.66
CA VAL A 13 -0.92 -1.56 -6.67
C VAL A 13 -0.93 -2.93 -7.33
N TYR A 14 0.21 -3.59 -7.37
CA TYR A 14 0.36 -4.88 -8.04
C TYR A 14 1.27 -5.83 -7.26
N TYR A 15 0.67 -6.88 -6.70
CA TYR A 15 1.36 -7.88 -5.89
C TYR A 15 1.58 -9.20 -6.64
N GLY A 16 1.21 -9.26 -7.93
CA GLY A 16 1.55 -10.37 -8.81
C GLY A 16 3.04 -10.42 -9.20
N PRO A 17 3.49 -11.56 -9.75
CA PRO A 17 4.87 -11.74 -10.18
C PRO A 17 5.20 -10.88 -11.42
N PRO A 18 6.44 -10.41 -11.57
CA PRO A 18 6.83 -9.64 -12.75
C PRO A 18 6.84 -10.51 -14.03
N CYS A 19 5.96 -10.20 -14.97
CA CYS A 19 6.05 -10.67 -16.35
C CYS A 19 6.32 -9.49 -17.32
N PRO A 20 6.79 -9.72 -18.56
CA PRO A 20 7.06 -8.64 -19.52
C PRO A 20 5.88 -7.69 -19.74
N ASP A 21 4.66 -8.22 -19.78
CA ASP A 21 3.44 -7.42 -19.96
C ASP A 21 3.15 -6.56 -18.74
N ALA A 22 3.19 -7.14 -17.54
CA ALA A 22 3.01 -6.42 -16.28
C ALA A 22 4.04 -5.29 -16.16
N LEU A 23 5.32 -5.57 -16.40
CA LEU A 23 6.38 -4.55 -16.35
C LEU A 23 6.14 -3.43 -17.37
N SER A 24 5.62 -3.75 -18.55
CA SER A 24 5.30 -2.75 -19.58
C SER A 24 4.11 -1.87 -19.17
N VAL A 25 3.12 -2.43 -18.47
CA VAL A 25 1.98 -1.68 -17.92
C VAL A 25 2.41 -0.78 -16.76
N LEU A 26 3.15 -1.35 -15.81
CA LEU A 26 3.65 -0.64 -14.62
C LEU A 26 4.56 0.53 -14.99
N ALA A 27 5.40 0.39 -16.02
CA ALA A 27 6.29 1.45 -16.49
C ALA A 27 5.57 2.72 -17.03
N ARG A 28 4.24 2.65 -17.27
CA ARG A 28 3.40 3.76 -17.73
C ARG A 28 2.69 4.50 -16.59
N GLN A 29 2.72 3.96 -15.38
CA GLN A 29 2.12 4.57 -14.20
C GLN A 29 3.04 5.67 -13.66
N ALA A 30 2.50 6.61 -12.87
CA ALA A 30 3.30 7.61 -12.17
C ALA A 30 3.98 6.98 -10.96
N THR A 31 3.20 6.24 -10.16
CA THR A 31 3.65 5.54 -8.95
C THR A 31 3.15 4.10 -8.97
N VAL A 32 3.99 3.14 -8.57
CA VAL A 32 3.60 1.73 -8.41
C VAL A 32 3.98 1.21 -7.04
N VAL A 33 3.10 0.42 -6.44
CA VAL A 33 3.38 -0.34 -5.22
C VAL A 33 3.49 -1.81 -5.58
N VAL A 34 4.61 -2.44 -5.25
CA VAL A 34 4.89 -3.84 -5.58
C VAL A 34 5.42 -4.63 -4.38
N GLN A 35 5.24 -5.95 -4.40
CA GLN A 35 6.01 -6.84 -3.52
C GLN A 35 7.45 -6.94 -4.06
N SER A 36 8.33 -6.06 -3.59
CA SER A 36 9.68 -5.89 -4.14
C SER A 36 10.51 -7.17 -4.16
N GLY A 37 10.29 -8.08 -3.20
CA GLY A 37 10.95 -9.39 -3.15
C GLY A 37 10.64 -10.33 -4.32
N LEU A 38 9.56 -10.09 -5.08
CA LEU A 38 9.23 -10.85 -6.29
C LEU A 38 10.03 -10.39 -7.51
N TYR A 39 10.74 -9.27 -7.42
CA TYR A 39 11.40 -8.59 -8.54
C TYR A 39 12.92 -8.69 -8.40
N THR A 40 13.59 -8.86 -9.53
CA THR A 40 15.05 -8.72 -9.56
C THR A 40 15.46 -7.25 -9.45
N PRO A 41 16.66 -6.95 -8.91
CA PRO A 41 17.18 -5.58 -8.87
C PRO A 41 17.19 -4.88 -10.24
N ALA A 42 17.48 -5.63 -11.32
CA ALA A 42 17.47 -5.08 -12.68
C ALA A 42 16.06 -4.70 -13.16
N GLN A 43 15.03 -5.47 -12.79
CA GLN A 43 13.64 -5.14 -13.12
C GLN A 43 13.19 -3.87 -12.37
N LEU A 44 13.48 -3.78 -11.07
CA LEU A 44 13.16 -2.59 -10.27
C LEU A 44 13.92 -1.36 -10.78
N ALA A 45 15.22 -1.48 -11.06
CA ALA A 45 16.02 -0.40 -11.63
C ALA A 45 15.48 0.07 -13.00
N ARG A 46 14.95 -0.84 -13.83
CA ARG A 46 14.32 -0.49 -15.10
C ARG A 46 13.00 0.27 -14.89
N LEU A 47 12.15 -0.18 -13.98
CA LEU A 47 10.89 0.52 -13.66
C LEU A 47 11.17 1.93 -13.15
N ARG A 48 12.16 2.10 -12.27
CA ARG A 48 12.56 3.39 -11.67
C ARG A 48 13.04 4.44 -12.66
N ARG A 49 13.41 4.04 -13.88
CA ARG A 49 13.78 5.01 -14.94
C ARG A 49 12.60 5.86 -15.38
N THR A 50 11.39 5.31 -15.27
CA THR A 50 10.18 6.05 -15.60
C THR A 50 9.35 6.26 -14.35
N THR A 51 9.13 5.27 -13.52
CA THR A 51 8.06 5.23 -12.50
C THR A 51 8.62 5.39 -11.09
N HIS A 52 7.87 6.05 -10.20
CA HIS A 52 8.20 6.07 -8.78
C HIS A 52 7.79 4.72 -8.14
N VAL A 53 8.74 3.93 -7.67
CA VAL A 53 8.48 2.56 -7.21
C VAL A 53 8.49 2.48 -5.68
N LEU A 54 7.38 2.05 -5.10
CA LEU A 54 7.22 1.76 -3.67
C LEU A 54 7.23 0.24 -3.44
N GLY A 55 7.96 -0.21 -2.42
CA GLY A 55 7.88 -1.58 -1.92
C GLY A 55 6.77 -1.74 -0.87
N TYR A 56 6.02 -2.82 -0.91
CA TYR A 56 5.11 -3.20 0.18
C TYR A 56 5.89 -3.53 1.46
N LEU A 57 5.45 -3.01 2.61
CA LEU A 57 6.01 -3.31 3.92
C LEU A 57 4.92 -3.33 5.00
N SER A 58 4.61 -4.52 5.54
CA SER A 58 3.67 -4.70 6.65
C SER A 58 4.34 -4.40 8.00
N LEU A 59 3.70 -3.62 8.88
CA LEU A 59 4.24 -3.24 10.20
C LEU A 59 3.56 -3.97 11.38
N GLY A 60 2.27 -4.26 11.27
CA GLY A 60 1.45 -4.87 12.32
C GLY A 60 1.14 -6.37 12.11
N GLU A 61 1.51 -6.93 10.96
CA GLU A 61 1.35 -8.35 10.64
C GLU A 61 2.56 -8.88 9.84
N ASP A 62 2.79 -10.19 9.89
CA ASP A 62 3.70 -10.88 8.98
C ASP A 62 2.92 -11.66 7.92
N HIS A 63 3.51 -11.81 6.74
CA HIS A 63 2.93 -12.49 5.60
C HIS A 63 3.88 -13.56 5.07
N PRO A 64 3.37 -14.68 4.55
CA PRO A 64 4.18 -15.76 3.99
C PRO A 64 4.73 -15.40 2.58
N LEU A 65 5.42 -14.27 2.45
CA LEU A 65 5.93 -13.73 1.17
C LEU A 65 7.35 -14.22 0.82
N GLY A 66 7.82 -15.29 1.44
CA GLY A 66 9.18 -15.78 1.26
C GLY A 66 9.37 -17.20 1.76
N THR A 67 10.62 -17.57 2.05
CA THR A 67 11.02 -18.94 2.39
C THR A 67 11.02 -19.24 3.89
N TRP A 68 10.59 -18.30 4.73
CA TRP A 68 10.52 -18.50 6.18
C TRP A 68 9.15 -18.99 6.61
N ALA A 69 9.11 -19.70 7.75
CA ALA A 69 7.85 -20.09 8.37
C ALA A 69 7.14 -18.84 8.91
N CYS A 70 5.93 -18.58 8.40
CA CYS A 70 5.07 -17.50 8.84
C CYS A 70 3.76 -18.10 9.37
N VAL A 71 3.83 -18.67 10.58
CA VAL A 71 2.70 -19.24 11.32
C VAL A 71 2.84 -18.89 12.81
N PRO A 72 1.75 -18.93 13.61
CA PRO A 72 1.86 -18.70 15.05
C PRO A 72 2.94 -19.59 15.70
N GLY A 73 3.78 -18.98 16.53
CA GLY A 73 4.89 -19.67 17.21
C GLY A 73 6.13 -19.97 16.34
N SER A 74 6.14 -19.69 15.03
CA SER A 74 7.36 -19.88 14.22
C SER A 74 8.46 -18.84 14.49
N ALA A 75 8.08 -17.73 15.12
CA ALA A 75 8.97 -16.73 15.69
C ALA A 75 8.41 -16.31 17.06
N PRO A 76 9.24 -15.81 18.00
CA PRO A 76 8.77 -15.41 19.34
C PRO A 76 7.73 -14.28 19.32
N TYR A 77 7.65 -13.54 18.20
CA TYR A 77 6.68 -12.47 18.00
C TYR A 77 5.43 -12.90 17.22
N HIS A 78 5.32 -14.13 16.71
CA HIS A 78 4.13 -14.59 15.95
C HIS A 78 3.04 -15.09 16.90
N THR A 79 1.93 -14.34 17.04
CA THR A 79 0.94 -14.58 18.10
C THR A 79 -0.34 -15.28 17.63
N GLY A 80 -0.78 -15.07 16.39
CA GLY A 80 -2.06 -15.63 15.92
C GLY A 80 -2.31 -15.43 14.42
N VAL A 81 -3.31 -16.11 13.87
CA VAL A 81 -3.69 -15.96 12.46
C VAL A 81 -4.71 -14.83 12.29
N ASN A 82 -4.57 -14.06 11.21
CA ASN A 82 -5.64 -13.24 10.67
C ASN A 82 -6.32 -14.00 9.51
N PRO A 83 -7.51 -14.58 9.72
CA PRO A 83 -8.15 -15.44 8.71
C PRO A 83 -8.66 -14.65 7.50
N ALA A 84 -8.84 -13.33 7.61
CA ALA A 84 -9.33 -12.52 6.50
C ALA A 84 -8.31 -12.43 5.35
N TRP A 85 -7.02 -12.46 5.70
CA TRP A 85 -5.89 -12.25 4.78
C TRP A 85 -4.89 -13.40 4.76
N GLY A 86 -5.00 -14.38 5.65
CA GLY A 86 -4.03 -15.46 5.78
C GLY A 86 -2.66 -15.00 6.31
N SER A 87 -2.60 -13.82 6.90
CA SER A 87 -1.43 -13.24 7.57
C SER A 87 -1.34 -13.70 9.03
N VAL A 88 -0.21 -13.37 9.67
CA VAL A 88 0.09 -13.71 11.06
C VAL A 88 0.22 -12.42 11.87
N ARG A 89 -0.59 -12.28 12.91
CA ARG A 89 -0.49 -11.18 13.88
C ARG A 89 0.85 -11.27 14.62
N VAL A 90 1.43 -10.11 14.88
CA VAL A 90 2.72 -10.00 15.55
C VAL A 90 2.63 -9.24 16.87
N ASP A 91 3.51 -9.57 17.81
CA ASP A 91 3.83 -8.67 18.91
C ASP A 91 4.76 -7.57 18.39
N ALA A 92 4.19 -6.40 18.07
CA ALA A 92 4.93 -5.28 17.53
C ALA A 92 5.97 -4.70 18.52
N ARG A 93 5.82 -4.95 19.83
CA ARG A 93 6.78 -4.50 20.86
C ARG A 93 8.02 -5.39 20.91
N HIS A 94 7.97 -6.58 20.33
CA HIS A 94 9.07 -7.53 20.41
C HIS A 94 10.29 -7.03 19.61
N PRO A 95 11.49 -6.95 20.20
CA PRO A 95 12.67 -6.37 19.54
C PRO A 95 13.09 -7.13 18.27
N ALA A 96 12.87 -8.44 18.22
CA ALA A 96 13.12 -9.22 17.00
C ALA A 96 12.17 -8.85 15.85
N TRP A 97 10.91 -8.45 16.12
CA TRP A 97 10.01 -7.96 15.08
C TRP A 97 10.51 -6.65 14.50
N ARG A 98 10.93 -5.72 15.37
CA ARG A 98 11.57 -4.46 14.95
C ARG A 98 12.79 -4.71 14.07
N ALA A 99 13.66 -5.65 14.44
CA ALA A 99 14.81 -6.02 13.62
C ALA A 99 14.38 -6.59 12.25
N THR A 100 13.36 -7.46 12.22
CA THR A 100 12.80 -8.02 10.98
C THR A 100 12.26 -6.93 10.05
N VAL A 101 11.43 -6.01 10.55
CA VAL A 101 10.87 -4.90 9.77
C VAL A 101 11.97 -4.01 9.20
N LEU A 102 12.94 -3.59 10.02
CA LEU A 102 14.04 -2.74 9.55
C LEU A 102 14.95 -3.45 8.55
N GLY A 103 15.16 -4.76 8.70
CA GLY A 103 15.89 -5.57 7.72
C GLY A 103 15.17 -5.65 6.37
N ARG A 104 13.86 -5.90 6.38
CA ARG A 104 13.02 -5.94 5.17
C ARG A 104 12.94 -4.57 4.49
N ALA A 105 12.81 -3.49 5.27
CA ALA A 105 12.87 -2.13 4.75
C ALA A 105 14.21 -1.85 4.05
N ALA A 106 15.34 -2.24 4.66
CA ALA A 106 16.65 -2.07 4.05
C ALA A 106 16.78 -2.81 2.71
N LEU A 107 16.28 -4.04 2.63
CA LEU A 107 16.27 -4.83 1.38
C LEU A 107 15.40 -4.20 0.30
N ALA A 108 14.19 -3.73 0.64
CA ALA A 108 13.31 -3.07 -0.31
C ALA A 108 13.91 -1.74 -0.81
N LEU A 109 14.31 -0.87 0.12
CA LEU A 109 14.82 0.48 -0.15
C LEU A 109 16.17 0.49 -0.86
N ALA A 110 16.91 -0.63 -0.88
CA ALA A 110 18.09 -0.78 -1.73
C ALA A 110 17.74 -0.68 -3.22
N HIS A 111 16.49 -0.98 -3.59
CA HIS A 111 16.04 -1.08 -4.98
C HIS A 111 14.75 -0.32 -5.31
N THR A 112 14.04 0.24 -4.33
CA THR A 112 12.84 1.07 -4.51
C THR A 112 13.10 2.55 -4.16
N ASP A 113 12.17 3.44 -4.50
CA ASP A 113 12.19 4.87 -4.13
C ASP A 113 11.54 5.13 -2.76
N GLY A 114 10.80 4.15 -2.25
CA GLY A 114 10.11 4.22 -0.98
C GLY A 114 9.39 2.93 -0.61
N VAL A 115 8.53 3.00 0.40
CA VAL A 115 7.65 1.90 0.81
C VAL A 115 6.23 2.36 1.13
N LEU A 116 5.27 1.46 0.91
CA LEU A 116 3.91 1.57 1.45
C LEU A 116 3.84 0.74 2.75
N LEU A 117 3.60 1.42 3.86
CA LEU A 117 3.45 0.86 5.20
C LEU A 117 2.03 0.34 5.37
N ASP A 118 1.89 -0.94 5.61
CA ASP A 118 0.59 -1.62 5.74
C ASP A 118 0.36 -2.17 7.15
N THR A 119 -0.89 -2.57 7.42
CA THR A 119 -1.35 -3.17 8.69
C THR A 119 -1.06 -2.33 9.94
N LEU A 120 -1.03 -1.01 9.77
CA LEU A 120 -0.68 -0.03 10.79
C LEU A 120 -1.59 -0.10 12.04
N ASP A 121 -2.85 -0.50 11.87
CA ASP A 121 -3.86 -0.61 12.90
C ASP A 121 -4.03 -2.04 13.47
N SER A 122 -3.18 -2.99 13.05
CA SER A 122 -3.34 -4.41 13.38
C SER A 122 -2.57 -4.86 14.62
N ALA A 123 -1.70 -4.01 15.17
CA ALA A 123 -0.88 -4.30 16.35
C ALA A 123 -0.86 -3.11 17.32
N ASP A 124 -0.01 -3.19 18.35
CA ASP A 124 0.11 -2.15 19.38
C ASP A 124 0.43 -0.76 18.77
N PRO A 125 -0.41 0.26 18.99
CA PRO A 125 -0.27 1.60 18.40
C PRO A 125 1.10 2.24 18.61
N ASP A 126 1.59 2.24 19.86
CA ASP A 126 2.86 2.89 20.22
C ASP A 126 4.06 2.19 19.59
N ALA A 127 4.04 0.85 19.57
CA ALA A 127 5.08 0.08 18.91
C ALA A 127 5.09 0.30 17.39
N THR A 128 3.92 0.34 16.75
CA THR A 128 3.79 0.63 15.30
C THR A 128 4.30 2.03 14.97
N LEU A 129 3.91 3.06 15.73
CA LEU A 129 4.45 4.40 15.58
C LEU A 129 5.97 4.43 15.81
N GLY A 130 6.47 3.67 16.79
CA GLY A 130 7.90 3.51 17.04
C GLY A 130 8.68 2.86 15.88
N LEU A 131 8.03 2.00 15.09
CA LEU A 131 8.58 1.46 13.84
C LEU A 131 8.59 2.52 12.73
N ALA A 132 7.48 3.24 12.54
CA ALA A 132 7.40 4.32 11.55
C ALA A 132 8.44 5.42 11.82
N ARG A 133 8.64 5.83 13.08
CA ARG A 133 9.69 6.77 13.47
C ARG A 133 11.08 6.26 13.11
N ALA A 134 11.36 4.99 13.43
CA ALA A 134 12.64 4.38 13.12
C ALA A 134 12.94 4.31 11.62
N LEU A 135 11.91 4.06 10.80
CA LEU A 135 12.02 4.09 9.34
C LEU A 135 12.36 5.49 8.85
N ARG A 136 11.61 6.52 9.29
CA ARG A 136 11.87 7.92 8.90
C ARG A 136 13.25 8.40 9.37
N GLU A 137 13.66 8.08 10.60
CA GLU A 137 14.97 8.46 11.13
C GLU A 137 16.12 7.82 10.34
N ARG A 138 15.99 6.54 9.98
CA ARG A 138 17.04 5.81 9.27
C ARG A 138 17.09 6.13 7.77
N TRP A 139 15.95 6.45 7.17
CA TRP A 139 15.82 6.81 5.76
C TRP A 139 15.04 8.13 5.60
N PRO A 140 15.65 9.28 5.94
CA PRO A 140 14.94 10.55 6.03
C PRO A 140 14.38 11.06 4.69
N HIS A 141 14.94 10.61 3.57
CA HIS A 141 14.61 11.11 2.23
C HIS A 141 13.84 10.12 1.35
N VAL A 142 13.50 8.93 1.87
CA VAL A 142 12.69 7.97 1.09
C VAL A 142 11.21 8.29 1.26
N THR A 143 10.43 7.94 0.25
CA THR A 143 8.98 8.10 0.30
C THR A 143 8.37 7.04 1.22
N LEU A 144 7.61 7.45 2.23
CA LEU A 144 6.85 6.58 3.12
C LEU A 144 5.37 6.88 2.96
N TYR A 145 4.62 5.96 2.36
CA TYR A 145 3.16 6.06 2.29
C TYR A 145 2.53 5.17 3.36
N ALA A 146 1.42 5.57 3.94
CA ALA A 146 0.62 4.73 4.83
C ALA A 146 -0.58 4.16 4.09
N ASN A 147 -0.83 2.86 4.20
CA ASN A 147 -2.13 2.30 3.87
C ASN A 147 -3.05 2.51 5.07
N ARG A 148 -3.98 3.46 4.96
CA ARG A 148 -4.79 3.96 6.09
C ARG A 148 -3.93 4.40 7.29
N GLY A 149 -3.98 3.64 8.40
CA GLY A 149 -3.38 4.03 9.69
C GLY A 149 -4.11 5.17 10.40
N PHE A 150 -5.39 5.40 10.07
CA PHE A 150 -6.12 6.59 10.49
C PHE A 150 -6.14 6.88 12.01
N PRO A 151 -6.31 5.89 12.91
CA PRO A 151 -6.24 6.14 14.35
C PRO A 151 -4.88 6.66 14.82
N LEU A 152 -3.81 6.40 14.06
CA LEU A 152 -2.44 6.85 14.35
C LEU A 152 -2.09 8.15 13.63
N LEU A 153 -2.96 8.64 12.74
CA LEU A 153 -2.64 9.69 11.77
C LEU A 153 -2.08 10.99 12.41
N PRO A 154 -2.57 11.49 13.56
CA PRO A 154 -2.02 12.70 14.18
C PRO A 154 -0.51 12.61 14.47
N ASP A 155 -0.04 11.46 14.95
CA ASP A 155 1.38 11.22 15.26
C ASP A 155 2.17 10.62 14.09
N LEU A 156 1.47 9.99 13.14
CA LEU A 156 2.06 9.38 11.95
C LEU A 156 2.33 10.41 10.85
N ALA A 157 1.48 11.42 10.69
CA ALA A 157 1.57 12.45 9.65
C ALA A 157 2.96 13.08 9.48
N PRO A 158 3.70 13.50 10.53
CA PRO A 158 5.04 14.06 10.35
C PRO A 158 6.10 13.04 9.90
N LEU A 159 5.76 11.75 9.84
CA LEU A 159 6.66 10.66 9.50
C LEU A 159 6.45 10.14 8.07
N ILE A 160 5.33 10.48 7.43
CA ILE A 160 4.92 9.95 6.12
C ILE A 160 4.74 11.07 5.10
N ASP A 161 4.75 10.71 3.83
CA ASP A 161 4.60 11.64 2.71
C ASP A 161 3.20 11.55 2.07
N GLY A 162 2.48 10.44 2.30
CA GLY A 162 1.16 10.23 1.70
C GLY A 162 0.37 9.09 2.32
N VAL A 163 -0.91 9.01 1.96
CA VAL A 163 -1.85 7.98 2.41
C VAL A 163 -2.57 7.34 1.23
N LEU A 164 -2.62 6.01 1.23
CA LEU A 164 -3.53 5.23 0.42
C LEU A 164 -4.80 4.94 1.22
N ILE A 165 -5.96 5.35 0.71
CA ILE A 165 -7.27 5.02 1.29
C ILE A 165 -7.81 3.77 0.58
N GLU A 166 -7.60 2.61 1.20
CA GLU A 166 -8.02 1.31 0.67
C GLU A 166 -9.12 0.66 1.52
N ALA A 167 -10.35 0.39 1.12
CA ALA A 167 -10.96 0.80 -0.11
C ALA A 167 -11.81 2.08 0.06
N PHE A 168 -11.82 2.93 -0.97
CA PHE A 168 -12.34 4.28 -0.88
C PHE A 168 -13.85 4.37 -1.14
N SER A 169 -14.31 3.84 -2.28
CA SER A 169 -15.71 3.86 -2.73
C SER A 169 -16.40 2.51 -2.62
N THR A 170 -15.61 1.44 -2.56
CA THR A 170 -16.05 0.05 -2.59
C THR A 170 -15.61 -0.71 -1.34
N THR A 171 -16.27 -1.81 -1.05
CA THR A 171 -15.83 -2.84 -0.10
C THR A 171 -15.45 -4.11 -0.86
N HIS A 172 -14.59 -4.94 -0.29
CA HIS A 172 -14.20 -6.25 -0.85
C HIS A 172 -14.80 -7.44 -0.07
N ALA A 173 -15.60 -7.19 0.96
CA ALA A 173 -16.13 -8.22 1.85
C ALA A 173 -17.65 -8.05 2.03
N PRO A 174 -18.45 -9.12 1.89
CA PRO A 174 -18.06 -10.50 1.53
C PRO A 174 -17.66 -10.66 0.05
N ALA A 175 -18.00 -9.69 -0.79
CA ALA A 175 -17.63 -9.58 -2.20
C ALA A 175 -17.47 -8.09 -2.58
N PRO A 176 -16.86 -7.77 -3.73
CA PRO A 176 -16.82 -6.40 -4.24
C PRO A 176 -18.22 -5.78 -4.35
N ALA A 177 -18.40 -4.64 -3.69
CA ALA A 177 -19.64 -3.85 -3.74
C ALA A 177 -19.34 -2.37 -3.44
N LEU A 178 -20.29 -1.47 -3.68
CA LEU A 178 -20.18 -0.11 -3.15
C LEU A 178 -20.23 -0.13 -1.62
N HIS A 179 -19.52 0.79 -0.98
CA HIS A 179 -19.74 1.06 0.43
C HIS A 179 -21.19 1.52 0.67
N ASP A 180 -21.68 1.20 1.86
CA ASP A 180 -22.92 1.78 2.37
C ASP A 180 -22.73 3.29 2.70
N PRO A 181 -23.81 4.02 3.02
CA PRO A 181 -23.69 5.46 3.30
C PRO A 181 -22.69 5.80 4.40
N ASP A 182 -22.58 4.96 5.44
CA ASP A 182 -21.66 5.18 6.56
C ASP A 182 -20.20 4.96 6.12
N GLY A 183 -19.92 3.92 5.33
CA GLY A 183 -18.60 3.68 4.74
C GLY A 183 -18.17 4.79 3.79
N LEU A 184 -19.09 5.32 2.97
CA LEU A 184 -18.82 6.46 2.09
C LEU A 184 -18.56 7.75 2.89
N ALA A 185 -19.33 7.99 3.95
CA ALA A 185 -19.10 9.12 4.85
C ALA A 185 -17.76 9.00 5.59
N TYR A 186 -17.41 7.79 6.01
CA TYR A 186 -16.14 7.48 6.68
C TYR A 186 -14.93 7.79 5.78
N THR A 187 -14.94 7.32 4.53
CA THR A 187 -13.80 7.57 3.62
C THR A 187 -13.73 9.02 3.15
N ALA A 188 -14.88 9.70 2.99
CA ALA A 188 -14.92 11.13 2.70
C ALA A 188 -14.39 11.98 3.87
N HIS A 189 -14.68 11.57 5.12
CA HIS A 189 -14.10 12.20 6.30
C HIS A 189 -12.57 12.09 6.27
N TRP A 190 -12.02 10.88 6.13
CA TRP A 190 -10.57 10.69 6.14
C TRP A 190 -9.86 11.33 4.94
N LEU A 191 -10.48 11.40 3.77
CA LEU A 191 -9.95 12.17 2.65
C LEU A 191 -9.74 13.64 3.02
N ARG A 192 -10.70 14.25 3.74
CA ARG A 192 -10.57 15.64 4.21
C ARG A 192 -9.47 15.78 5.26
N GLU A 193 -9.39 14.86 6.23
CA GLU A 193 -8.37 14.90 7.29
C GLU A 193 -6.95 14.75 6.70
N VAL A 194 -6.73 13.80 5.80
CA VAL A 194 -5.43 13.59 5.13
C VAL A 194 -5.03 14.84 4.33
N ARG A 195 -5.96 15.44 3.59
CA ARG A 195 -5.71 16.70 2.86
C ARG A 195 -5.41 17.87 3.78
N ALA A 196 -6.09 17.98 4.92
CA ALA A 196 -5.86 19.04 5.90
C ALA A 196 -4.46 18.96 6.52
N LEU A 197 -3.89 17.75 6.59
CA LEU A 197 -2.50 17.51 7.02
C LEU A 197 -1.46 17.77 5.92
N GLY A 198 -1.89 18.10 4.69
CA GLY A 198 -1.00 18.38 3.56
C GLY A 198 -0.31 17.14 2.97
N LEU A 199 -0.80 15.94 3.28
CA LEU A 199 -0.26 14.68 2.78
C LEU A 199 -0.75 14.40 1.36
N ASP A 200 0.07 13.70 0.56
CA ASP A 200 -0.42 13.13 -0.70
C ASP A 200 -1.50 12.08 -0.42
N VAL A 201 -2.48 11.94 -1.32
CA VAL A 201 -3.60 11.03 -1.13
C VAL A 201 -4.00 10.33 -2.43
N HIS A 202 -4.04 9.01 -2.35
CA HIS A 202 -4.57 8.14 -3.38
C HIS A 202 -5.66 7.24 -2.82
N ALA A 203 -6.55 6.79 -3.69
CA ALA A 203 -7.57 5.80 -3.38
C ALA A 203 -7.23 4.45 -4.04
N LEU A 204 -7.68 3.38 -3.40
CA LEU A 204 -7.72 2.03 -3.96
C LEU A 204 -9.15 1.52 -3.85
N ASP A 205 -9.61 0.83 -4.87
CA ASP A 205 -10.96 0.27 -4.94
C ASP A 205 -10.95 -1.13 -5.54
N TYR A 206 -11.94 -1.92 -5.14
CA TYR A 206 -12.10 -3.30 -5.56
C TYR A 206 -13.37 -3.47 -6.37
N ALA A 207 -13.24 -4.08 -7.54
CA ALA A 207 -14.36 -4.41 -8.40
C ALA A 207 -14.19 -5.79 -9.03
N ASP A 208 -15.31 -6.41 -9.40
CA ASP A 208 -15.40 -7.63 -10.19
C ASP A 208 -16.20 -7.41 -11.50
N THR A 209 -16.83 -6.24 -11.65
CA THR A 209 -17.57 -5.83 -12.83
C THR A 209 -17.12 -4.46 -13.34
N PRO A 210 -17.18 -4.22 -14.67
CA PRO A 210 -16.90 -2.89 -15.23
C PRO A 210 -17.82 -1.79 -14.69
N ALA A 211 -19.08 -2.13 -14.37
CA ALA A 211 -20.04 -1.20 -13.81
C ALA A 211 -19.62 -0.71 -12.42
N LEU A 212 -19.23 -1.63 -11.52
CA LEU A 212 -18.74 -1.26 -10.20
C LEU A 212 -17.44 -0.45 -10.28
N ALA A 213 -16.53 -0.81 -11.20
CA ALA A 213 -15.32 -0.04 -11.41
C ALA A 213 -15.58 1.39 -11.90
N ALA A 214 -16.55 1.55 -12.81
CA ALA A 214 -16.98 2.87 -13.28
C ALA A 214 -17.61 3.70 -12.15
N GLN A 215 -18.42 3.10 -11.28
CA GLN A 215 -19.00 3.78 -10.12
C GLN A 215 -17.94 4.25 -9.12
N ALA A 216 -16.93 3.41 -8.84
CA ALA A 216 -15.81 3.77 -7.97
C ALA A 216 -15.03 4.97 -8.51
N ARG A 217 -14.71 4.97 -9.81
CA ARG A 217 -14.04 6.10 -10.49
C ARG A 217 -14.90 7.36 -10.49
N ALA A 218 -16.19 7.26 -10.81
CA ALA A 218 -17.09 8.41 -10.81
C ALA A 218 -17.16 9.10 -9.44
N ARG A 219 -17.19 8.33 -8.35
CA ARG A 219 -17.11 8.90 -7.00
C ARG A 219 -15.74 9.53 -6.73
N ALA A 220 -14.65 8.84 -7.04
CA ALA A 220 -13.30 9.36 -6.85
C ALA A 220 -13.07 10.67 -7.60
N ASP A 221 -13.56 10.79 -8.84
CA ASP A 221 -13.55 12.01 -9.63
C ASP A 221 -14.37 13.14 -8.97
N THR A 222 -15.55 12.82 -8.42
CA THR A 222 -16.40 13.77 -7.69
C THR A 222 -15.70 14.31 -6.44
N GLU A 223 -14.98 13.45 -5.74
CA GLU A 223 -14.20 13.78 -4.52
C GLU A 223 -12.81 14.37 -4.85
N GLY A 224 -12.44 14.41 -6.13
CA GLY A 224 -11.18 14.93 -6.64
C GLY A 224 -9.94 14.13 -6.23
N VAL A 225 -10.06 12.81 -6.06
CA VAL A 225 -8.95 11.91 -5.66
C VAL A 225 -8.70 10.88 -6.75
N ALA A 226 -7.43 10.64 -7.08
CA ALA A 226 -7.08 9.58 -8.03
C ALA A 226 -7.28 8.20 -7.37
N THR A 227 -8.07 7.33 -8.00
CA THR A 227 -8.29 5.96 -7.53
C THR A 227 -7.69 4.93 -8.49
N PHE A 228 -7.11 3.87 -7.94
CA PHE A 228 -6.78 2.64 -8.65
C PHE A 228 -7.84 1.59 -8.38
N VAL A 229 -8.55 1.12 -9.42
CA VAL A 229 -9.58 0.10 -9.26
C VAL A 229 -9.08 -1.24 -9.79
N THR A 230 -9.16 -2.29 -8.98
CA THR A 230 -8.56 -3.59 -9.32
C THR A 230 -9.27 -4.77 -8.64
N THR A 231 -8.71 -5.97 -8.74
CA THR A 231 -9.17 -7.17 -8.04
C THR A 231 -8.64 -7.20 -6.60
N ARG A 232 -9.33 -7.92 -5.72
CA ARG A 232 -8.86 -8.14 -4.34
C ARG A 232 -7.47 -8.80 -4.27
N ALA A 233 -7.11 -9.57 -5.29
CA ALA A 233 -5.81 -10.25 -5.37
C ALA A 233 -4.66 -9.30 -5.78
N LEU A 234 -4.96 -8.08 -6.23
CA LEU A 234 -3.96 -7.11 -6.70
C LEU A 234 -3.06 -7.68 -7.81
N ASP A 235 -3.66 -8.47 -8.70
CA ASP A 235 -2.99 -9.21 -9.78
C ASP A 235 -3.26 -8.64 -11.19
N LEU A 236 -3.93 -7.48 -11.27
CA LEU A 236 -4.10 -6.72 -12.50
C LEU A 236 -3.18 -5.49 -12.50
N PRO A 237 -2.06 -5.49 -13.26
CA PRO A 237 -1.06 -4.42 -13.19
C PRO A 237 -1.57 -3.06 -13.68
N GLY A 238 -2.64 -3.04 -14.48
CA GLY A 238 -3.30 -1.82 -14.94
C GLY A 238 -4.67 -1.57 -14.30
N GLY A 239 -5.10 -2.43 -13.37
CA GLY A 239 -6.43 -2.40 -12.81
C GLY A 239 -7.52 -2.78 -13.82
N HIS A 240 -8.76 -2.52 -13.45
CA HIS A 240 -9.92 -2.64 -14.34
C HIS A 240 -9.94 -1.49 -15.36
N PRO A 241 -10.33 -1.77 -16.62
CA PRO A 241 -10.52 -0.74 -17.64
C PRO A 241 -11.61 0.26 -17.24
#